data_AF-A0A5E4ZVR8-F1
#
_entry.id   AF-A0A5E4ZVR8-F1
#
_cell.length_a   1.000
_cell.length_b   1.000
_cell.length_c   1.000
_cell.angle_alpha   90.00
_cell.angle_beta   90.00
_cell.angle_gamma   90.00
#
_symmetry.space_group_name_H-M   'P 1'
#
loop_
_entity.id
_entity.type
_entity.pdbx_description
1 polymer ?
#
loop_
_entity_poly.entity_id
_entity_poly.type
_entity_poly.pdbx_seq_one_letter_code
_entity_poly.pdbx_strand_id
1 'polypeptide(L)'
;MENSIEAAVRNFPVSGYPGMRLSDERVAVLAQYNEILENGQRPTALQFRRFMENFWYLGPLDAMVQSLGRDNKKRLLSCAALCHVASSGLGRDYLNARGDLRLADDDSAALLSAIPHDTLRRMLANAEIGDRCMIVMTLPTLDLRISPGAACFGDGANALSVSDAKLLLVEMQADGTTLLEKFAAEMQNAGASISDMAVWKAWYALIRKCIDDKTVGSLHGSPIIHSALGDALRGLVRRMSGDLYRDPEPFSVHEAMKYCVDAYCAASDWRGCGQAYLDLASHHKANGEYDLASNCYRSANIKLVHAIKALWTERRAEAMKCYELAIDACRRDDNAAAEREVTQLVETLRQSDAATFTENLRARVE
;
A
#
# COMPACT_ATOMS: atom_id res chain seq x y z
N MET A 1 7.73 32.27 -31.54
CA MET A 1 6.68 31.50 -30.85
C MET A 1 7.15 30.06 -30.82
N GLU A 2 7.89 29.68 -29.76
CA GLU A 2 8.14 28.25 -29.49
C GLU A 2 6.80 27.55 -29.33
N ASN A 3 6.61 26.43 -30.05
CA ASN A 3 5.37 25.67 -30.03
C ASN A 3 5.01 25.30 -28.59
N SER A 4 3.80 25.63 -28.15
CA SER A 4 3.37 25.40 -26.76
C SER A 4 3.38 23.91 -26.37
N ILE A 5 3.45 23.01 -27.34
CA ILE A 5 3.61 21.56 -27.16
C ILE A 5 5.07 21.20 -26.82
N GLU A 6 6.07 21.77 -27.51
CA GLU A 6 7.49 21.54 -27.19
C GLU A 6 7.88 22.12 -25.84
N ALA A 7 7.30 23.26 -25.47
CA ALA A 7 7.44 23.84 -24.14
C ALA A 7 6.78 23.00 -23.04
N ALA A 8 5.67 22.29 -23.37
CA ALA A 8 4.98 21.43 -22.42
C ALA A 8 5.78 20.17 -22.08
N VAL A 9 6.49 19.56 -23.05
CA VAL A 9 7.31 18.33 -22.89
C VAL A 9 8.52 18.53 -21.96
N ARG A 10 8.90 19.78 -21.67
CA ARG A 10 10.16 20.11 -20.95
C ARG A 10 9.93 20.66 -19.54
N ASN A 11 8.70 20.63 -19.05
CA ASN A 11 8.34 21.24 -17.77
C ASN A 11 8.86 20.39 -16.61
N PHE A 12 9.90 20.89 -15.94
CA PHE A 12 10.38 20.36 -14.66
C PHE A 12 9.99 21.34 -13.56
N PRO A 13 8.71 21.32 -13.12
CA PRO A 13 8.16 22.29 -12.20
C PRO A 13 8.64 21.96 -10.78
N VAL A 14 9.92 22.19 -10.52
CA VAL A 14 10.53 22.03 -9.20
C VAL A 14 10.99 23.39 -8.73
N SER A 15 10.42 23.83 -7.61
CA SER A 15 10.72 25.12 -7.00
C SER A 15 12.21 25.21 -6.68
N GLY A 16 12.85 26.31 -7.09
CA GLY A 16 14.29 26.50 -6.96
C GLY A 16 15.14 25.93 -8.11
N TYR A 17 14.54 25.24 -9.08
CA TYR A 17 15.23 24.86 -10.32
C TYR A 17 15.21 26.00 -11.36
N PRO A 18 16.35 26.38 -11.97
CA PRO A 18 16.41 27.48 -12.93
C PRO A 18 15.46 27.29 -14.12
N GLY A 19 14.58 28.26 -14.33
CA GLY A 19 13.63 28.25 -15.45
C GLY A 19 12.58 27.14 -15.41
N MET A 20 12.56 26.28 -14.37
CA MET A 20 11.65 25.14 -14.23
C MET A 20 11.59 24.23 -15.49
N ARG A 21 12.70 24.12 -16.21
CA ARG A 21 12.81 23.35 -17.46
C ARG A 21 14.11 22.57 -17.51
N LEU A 22 14.03 21.26 -17.76
CA LEU A 22 15.26 20.49 -18.04
C LEU A 22 15.86 20.91 -19.38
N SER A 23 17.17 20.71 -19.53
CA SER A 23 17.83 20.85 -20.83
C SER A 23 17.52 19.65 -21.72
N ASP A 24 17.65 19.84 -23.03
CA ASP A 24 17.34 18.81 -24.03
C ASP A 24 18.21 17.56 -23.85
N GLU A 25 19.47 17.73 -23.42
CA GLU A 25 20.35 16.61 -23.12
C GLU A 25 19.82 15.77 -21.95
N ARG A 26 19.24 16.40 -20.92
CA ARG A 26 18.69 15.68 -19.76
C ARG A 26 17.40 14.96 -20.09
N VAL A 27 16.55 15.59 -20.90
CA VAL A 27 15.34 14.94 -21.43
C VAL A 27 15.74 13.71 -22.25
N ALA A 28 16.77 13.81 -23.11
CA ALA A 28 17.27 12.68 -23.88
C ALA A 28 17.87 11.57 -23.00
N VAL A 29 18.64 11.92 -21.97
CA VAL A 29 19.20 10.94 -21.01
C VAL A 29 18.09 10.19 -20.27
N LEU A 30 17.03 10.89 -19.85
CA LEU A 30 15.88 10.29 -19.18
C LEU A 30 15.09 9.38 -20.12
N ALA A 31 14.81 9.83 -21.34
CA ALA A 31 14.12 9.03 -22.35
C ALA A 31 14.90 7.75 -22.70
N GLN A 32 16.21 7.85 -22.91
CA GLN A 32 17.07 6.68 -23.16
C GLN A 32 17.05 5.69 -22.00
N TYR A 33 17.04 6.18 -20.76
CA TYR A 33 16.97 5.33 -19.58
C TYR A 33 15.61 4.63 -19.46
N ASN A 34 14.51 5.35 -19.68
CA ASN A 34 13.16 4.79 -19.68
C ASN A 34 13.00 3.72 -20.76
N GLU A 35 13.53 3.93 -21.96
CA GLU A 35 13.51 2.95 -23.05
C GLU A 35 14.21 1.63 -22.67
N ILE A 36 15.31 1.68 -21.88
CA ILE A 36 15.96 0.47 -21.38
C ILE A 36 15.03 -0.31 -20.45
N LEU A 37 14.32 0.40 -19.56
CA LEU A 37 13.38 -0.22 -18.61
C LEU A 37 12.16 -0.80 -19.34
N GLU A 38 11.59 -0.08 -20.30
CA GLU A 38 10.40 -0.48 -21.04
C GLU A 38 10.64 -1.66 -21.99
N ASN A 39 11.83 -1.76 -22.58
CA ASN A 39 12.21 -2.89 -23.42
C ASN A 39 12.49 -4.19 -22.64
N GLY A 40 12.21 -4.23 -21.33
CA GLY A 40 12.43 -5.39 -20.47
C GLY A 40 13.90 -5.75 -20.29
N GLN A 41 14.83 -4.88 -20.69
CA GLN A 41 16.24 -5.09 -20.48
C GLN A 41 16.57 -4.85 -19.01
N ARG A 42 17.21 -5.83 -18.36
CA ARG A 42 17.68 -5.67 -16.98
C ARG A 42 18.85 -4.66 -16.96
N PRO A 43 18.71 -3.45 -16.38
CA PRO A 43 19.80 -2.49 -16.41
C PRO A 43 20.96 -2.99 -15.56
N THR A 44 22.18 -2.77 -16.06
CA THR A 44 23.43 -3.04 -15.35
C THR A 44 23.74 -1.93 -14.34
N ALA A 45 24.55 -2.24 -13.33
CA ALA A 45 25.06 -1.24 -12.38
C ALA A 45 25.77 -0.06 -13.06
N LEU A 46 26.39 -0.29 -14.23
CA LEU A 46 27.01 0.75 -15.04
C LEU A 46 25.97 1.65 -15.70
N GLN A 47 24.85 1.12 -16.19
CA GLN A 47 23.77 1.91 -16.78
C GLN A 47 23.09 2.79 -15.73
N PHE A 48 22.80 2.28 -14.52
CA PHE A 48 22.31 3.11 -13.42
C PHE A 48 23.27 4.25 -13.08
N ARG A 49 24.57 3.92 -12.94
CA ARG A 49 25.60 4.93 -12.66
C ARG A 49 25.66 6.00 -13.75
N ARG A 50 25.71 5.60 -15.02
CA ARG A 50 25.77 6.52 -16.17
C ARG A 50 24.54 7.41 -16.24
N PHE A 51 23.34 6.87 -16.00
CA PHE A 51 22.13 7.67 -15.95
C PHE A 51 22.25 8.76 -14.87
N MET A 52 22.54 8.39 -13.63
CA MET A 52 22.67 9.35 -12.53
C MET A 52 23.77 10.39 -12.82
N GLU A 53 24.94 9.92 -13.27
CA GLU A 53 26.07 10.76 -13.64
C GLU A 53 25.71 11.76 -14.73
N ASN A 54 25.06 11.33 -15.82
CA ASN A 54 24.73 12.22 -16.93
C ASN A 54 23.56 13.15 -16.60
N PHE A 55 22.59 12.71 -15.79
CA PHE A 55 21.40 13.49 -15.47
C PHE A 55 21.72 14.66 -14.53
N TRP A 56 22.53 14.44 -13.49
CA TRP A 56 22.95 15.51 -12.58
C TRP A 56 24.20 16.25 -13.04
N TYR A 57 24.85 15.82 -14.14
CA TYR A 57 26.08 16.43 -14.62
C TYR A 57 25.80 17.86 -15.02
N LEU A 58 26.75 18.72 -14.69
CA LEU A 58 26.71 20.13 -14.99
C LEU A 58 27.83 20.33 -16.00
N GLY A 59 27.48 20.79 -17.20
CA GLY A 59 28.47 21.03 -18.24
C GLY A 59 29.63 21.91 -17.73
N PRO A 60 30.78 21.92 -18.40
CA PRO A 60 31.98 22.63 -17.92
C PRO A 60 31.72 24.09 -17.53
N LEU A 61 30.85 24.78 -18.28
CA LEU A 61 30.43 26.15 -18.00
C LEU A 61 29.53 26.25 -16.75
N ASP A 62 28.58 25.34 -16.58
CA ASP A 62 27.73 25.27 -15.37
C ASP A 62 28.57 24.95 -14.12
N ALA A 63 29.62 24.14 -14.25
CA ALA A 63 30.54 23.81 -13.16
C ALA A 63 31.44 25.00 -12.76
N MET A 64 31.88 25.83 -13.72
CA MET A 64 32.66 27.04 -13.45
C MET A 64 31.81 28.15 -12.80
N VAL A 65 30.54 28.31 -13.19
CA VAL A 65 29.64 29.33 -12.64
C VAL A 65 29.18 29.00 -11.20
N GLN A 66 29.30 27.74 -10.77
CA GLN A 66 28.84 27.29 -9.45
C GLN A 66 29.66 27.79 -8.26
N SER A 67 30.88 28.30 -8.45
CA SER A 67 31.72 28.79 -7.34
C SER A 67 31.19 30.06 -6.67
N LEU A 68 30.15 30.71 -7.24
CA LEU A 68 29.66 32.03 -6.80
C LEU A 68 28.20 32.04 -6.32
N GLY A 69 27.59 30.87 -6.14
CA GLY A 69 26.31 30.72 -5.44
C GLY A 69 25.23 30.05 -6.28
N ARG A 70 24.99 28.75 -6.00
CA ARG A 70 23.71 28.01 -6.06
C ARG A 70 23.98 26.49 -6.15
N ASP A 71 24.32 25.88 -5.02
CA ASP A 71 24.39 24.41 -4.84
C ASP A 71 23.06 23.68 -5.08
N ASN A 72 21.96 24.43 -5.15
CA ASN A 72 20.60 23.89 -5.20
C ASN A 72 20.29 23.15 -6.52
N LYS A 73 20.81 23.60 -7.67
CA LYS A 73 20.53 22.96 -8.98
C LYS A 73 21.03 21.52 -9.01
N LYS A 74 22.29 21.31 -8.62
CA LYS A 74 22.90 19.98 -8.58
C LYS A 74 22.15 19.06 -7.63
N ARG A 75 21.81 19.58 -6.45
CA ARG A 75 21.05 18.84 -5.43
C ARG A 75 19.68 18.40 -5.94
N LEU A 76 18.90 19.28 -6.56
CA LEU A 76 17.58 18.94 -7.09
C LEU A 76 17.66 17.88 -8.19
N LEU A 77 18.63 17.97 -9.11
CA LEU A 77 18.85 16.96 -10.14
C LEU A 77 19.31 15.62 -9.55
N SER A 78 20.13 15.68 -8.50
CA SER A 78 20.53 14.50 -7.74
C SER A 78 19.32 13.80 -7.11
N CYS A 79 18.47 14.56 -6.42
CA CYS A 79 17.25 14.02 -5.81
C CYS A 79 16.38 13.36 -6.88
N ALA A 80 16.15 14.05 -8.00
CA ALA A 80 15.34 13.54 -9.10
C ALA A 80 15.90 12.24 -9.70
N ALA A 81 17.21 12.18 -9.96
CA ALA A 81 17.83 10.96 -10.46
C ALA A 81 17.74 9.79 -9.47
N LEU A 82 18.00 10.03 -8.19
CA LEU A 82 17.90 9.01 -7.14
C LEU A 82 16.46 8.51 -6.99
N CYS A 83 15.48 9.41 -6.91
CA CYS A 83 14.06 9.07 -6.82
C CYS A 83 13.60 8.25 -8.02
N HIS A 84 14.08 8.59 -9.21
CA HIS A 84 13.74 7.90 -10.44
C HIS A 84 14.34 6.50 -10.54
N VAL A 85 15.60 6.34 -10.13
CA VAL A 85 16.19 5.00 -10.02
C VAL A 85 15.44 4.18 -8.96
N ALA A 86 15.10 4.79 -7.82
CA ALA A 86 14.38 4.15 -6.72
C ALA A 86 12.92 3.79 -7.04
N SER A 87 12.35 4.26 -8.15
CA SER A 87 10.99 3.88 -8.59
C SER A 87 10.96 2.57 -9.42
N SER A 88 12.01 1.75 -9.34
CA SER A 88 12.06 0.40 -9.95
C SER A 88 12.70 -0.59 -8.97
N GLY A 89 12.26 -1.85 -8.94
CA GLY A 89 12.83 -2.84 -8.01
C GLY A 89 14.33 -3.06 -8.21
N LEU A 90 14.79 -3.10 -9.46
CA LEU A 90 16.22 -3.24 -9.79
C LEU A 90 17.05 -2.00 -9.40
N GLY A 91 16.48 -0.81 -9.56
CA GLY A 91 17.14 0.42 -9.12
C GLY A 91 17.24 0.51 -7.61
N ARG A 92 16.22 0.06 -6.87
CA ARG A 92 16.28 -0.07 -5.41
C ARG A 92 17.36 -1.06 -4.96
N ASP A 93 17.49 -2.22 -5.62
CA ASP A 93 18.58 -3.17 -5.34
C ASP A 93 19.95 -2.53 -5.54
N TYR A 94 20.12 -1.78 -6.63
CA TYR A 94 21.35 -1.07 -6.95
C TYR A 94 21.69 0.02 -5.90
N LEU A 95 20.70 0.82 -5.49
CA LEU A 95 20.89 1.86 -4.48
C LEU A 95 21.16 1.25 -3.09
N ASN A 96 20.48 0.16 -2.74
CA ASN A 96 20.69 -0.55 -1.49
C ASN A 96 22.12 -1.10 -1.39
N ALA A 97 22.62 -1.73 -2.46
CA ALA A 97 24.00 -2.23 -2.53
C ALA A 97 25.07 -1.13 -2.36
N ARG A 98 24.70 0.13 -2.60
CA ARG A 98 25.57 1.30 -2.42
C ARG A 98 25.35 2.05 -1.10
N GLY A 99 24.33 1.70 -0.32
CA GLY A 99 23.92 2.45 0.87
C GLY A 99 23.16 3.75 0.58
N ASP A 100 22.74 3.96 -0.67
CA ASP A 100 22.10 5.20 -1.14
C ASP A 100 20.55 5.13 -1.07
N LEU A 101 19.96 3.97 -0.75
CA LEU A 101 18.49 3.79 -0.79
C LEU A 101 17.76 4.71 0.21
N ARG A 102 18.27 4.84 1.43
CA ARG A 102 17.68 5.73 2.44
C ARG A 102 17.68 7.19 1.98
N LEU A 103 18.73 7.61 1.28
CA LEU A 103 18.82 8.95 0.71
C LEU A 103 17.74 9.18 -0.34
N ALA A 104 17.46 8.18 -1.20
CA ALA A 104 16.38 8.29 -2.18
C ALA A 104 15.00 8.41 -1.51
N ASP A 105 14.75 7.68 -0.42
CA ASP A 105 13.51 7.78 0.35
C ASP A 105 13.35 9.17 0.99
N ASP A 106 14.41 9.72 1.59
CA ASP A 106 14.40 11.09 2.16
C ASP A 106 14.26 12.17 1.07
N ASP A 107 14.94 11.99 -0.05
CA ASP A 107 14.93 12.91 -1.19
C ASP A 107 13.56 12.98 -1.85
N SER A 108 12.79 11.88 -1.83
CA SER A 108 11.45 11.84 -2.40
C SER A 108 10.52 12.87 -1.75
N ALA A 109 10.58 13.04 -0.42
CA ALA A 109 9.76 14.01 0.29
C ALA A 109 10.14 15.45 -0.08
N ALA A 110 11.44 15.75 -0.09
CA ALA A 110 11.94 17.09 -0.45
C ALA A 110 11.66 17.44 -1.92
N LEU A 111 11.72 16.46 -2.83
CA LEU A 111 11.43 16.67 -4.24
C LEU A 111 9.94 16.92 -4.46
N LEU A 112 9.07 16.10 -3.85
CA LEU A 112 7.62 16.25 -3.98
C LEU A 112 7.11 17.55 -3.37
N SER A 113 7.67 17.99 -2.23
CA SER A 113 7.29 19.27 -1.60
C SER A 113 7.70 20.49 -2.43
N ALA A 114 8.70 20.35 -3.32
CA ALA A 114 9.12 21.41 -4.23
C ALA A 114 8.25 21.49 -5.50
N ILE A 115 7.39 20.50 -5.78
CA ILE A 115 6.51 20.50 -6.95
C ILE A 115 5.27 21.38 -6.66
N PRO A 116 4.86 22.28 -7.59
CA PRO A 116 3.62 23.03 -7.47
C PRO A 116 2.42 22.13 -7.21
N HIS A 117 1.58 22.54 -6.29
CA HIS A 117 0.44 21.78 -5.80
C HIS A 117 -0.46 21.21 -6.91
N ASP A 118 -0.76 21.98 -7.96
CA ASP A 118 -1.60 21.51 -9.07
C ASP A 118 -0.95 20.38 -9.91
N THR A 119 0.38 20.38 -10.01
CA THR A 119 1.12 19.28 -10.66
C THR A 119 1.17 18.07 -9.73
N LEU A 120 1.45 18.28 -8.44
CA LEU A 120 1.46 17.22 -7.44
C LEU A 120 0.10 16.51 -7.37
N ARG A 121 -1.02 17.23 -7.35
CA ARG A 121 -2.36 16.63 -7.36
C ARG A 121 -2.61 15.75 -8.59
N ARG A 122 -2.13 16.17 -9.76
CA ARG A 122 -2.20 15.34 -10.98
C ARG A 122 -1.33 14.10 -10.88
N MET A 123 -0.16 14.19 -10.26
CA MET A 123 0.69 13.03 -10.01
C MET A 123 0.03 12.03 -9.05
N LEU A 124 -0.58 12.52 -7.95
CA LEU A 124 -1.28 11.69 -6.96
C LEU A 124 -2.48 10.98 -7.59
N ALA A 125 -3.30 11.70 -8.37
CA ALA A 125 -4.48 11.15 -9.02
C ALA A 125 -4.15 10.07 -10.07
N ASN A 126 -2.95 10.14 -10.68
CA ASN A 126 -2.49 9.18 -11.69
C ASN A 126 -1.41 8.24 -11.16
N ALA A 127 -1.24 8.14 -9.83
CA ALA A 127 -0.27 7.24 -9.24
C ALA A 127 -0.67 5.78 -9.55
N GLU A 128 0.33 4.92 -9.69
CA GLU A 128 0.11 3.51 -10.02
C GLU A 128 0.87 2.59 -9.06
N ILE A 129 0.53 1.30 -9.10
CA ILE A 129 1.31 0.27 -8.43
C ILE A 129 2.35 -0.24 -9.41
N GLY A 130 3.62 0.08 -9.14
CA GLY A 130 4.76 -0.38 -9.92
C GLY A 130 5.27 -1.76 -9.47
N ASP A 131 6.48 -2.08 -9.94
CA ASP A 131 7.20 -3.30 -9.55
C ASP A 131 7.29 -3.42 -8.02
N ARG A 132 7.29 -4.66 -7.50
CA ARG A 132 7.32 -4.96 -6.06
C ARG A 132 6.27 -4.19 -5.26
N CYS A 133 5.10 -3.93 -5.85
CA CYS A 133 4.00 -3.22 -5.23
C CYS A 133 4.33 -1.78 -4.76
N MET A 134 5.33 -1.12 -5.32
CA MET A 134 5.66 0.25 -4.91
C MET A 134 4.68 1.27 -5.49
N ILE A 135 4.42 2.35 -4.77
CA ILE A 135 3.65 3.48 -5.30
C ILE A 135 4.56 4.22 -6.28
N VAL A 136 4.09 4.44 -7.51
CA VAL A 136 4.84 5.21 -8.51
C VAL A 136 4.02 6.41 -8.94
N MET A 137 4.62 7.59 -8.81
CA MET A 137 4.09 8.84 -9.32
C MET A 137 4.94 9.31 -10.49
N THR A 138 4.30 9.65 -11.60
CA THR A 138 5.01 10.11 -12.80
C THR A 138 4.78 11.59 -12.99
N LEU A 139 5.87 12.36 -13.10
CA LEU A 139 5.79 13.77 -13.45
C LEU A 139 5.14 13.90 -14.83
N PRO A 140 4.03 14.64 -14.97
CA PRO A 140 3.40 14.84 -16.26
C PRO A 140 4.41 15.38 -17.26
N THR A 141 4.34 14.92 -18.51
CA THR A 141 5.15 15.40 -19.68
C THR A 141 6.62 15.01 -19.73
N LEU A 142 7.20 14.49 -18.65
CA LEU A 142 8.64 14.22 -18.56
C LEU A 142 8.99 12.78 -18.23
N ASP A 143 7.99 11.91 -18.01
CA ASP A 143 8.12 10.49 -17.63
C ASP A 143 9.12 10.23 -16.49
N LEU A 144 9.35 11.25 -15.67
CA LEU A 144 10.16 11.16 -14.46
C LEU A 144 9.31 10.54 -13.36
N ARG A 145 9.59 9.27 -13.08
CA ARG A 145 8.95 8.50 -12.01
C ARG A 145 9.57 8.80 -10.65
N ILE A 146 8.75 8.78 -9.60
CA ILE A 146 9.13 8.99 -8.20
C ILE A 146 8.33 8.00 -7.36
N SER A 147 9.01 7.21 -6.53
CA SER A 147 8.36 6.40 -5.49
C SER A 147 8.45 7.13 -4.15
N PRO A 148 7.32 7.48 -3.50
CA PRO A 148 7.35 8.16 -2.22
C PRO A 148 7.84 7.22 -1.12
N GLY A 149 8.83 7.67 -0.34
CA GLY A 149 9.27 7.01 0.88
C GLY A 149 8.33 7.31 2.07
N ALA A 150 8.52 6.61 3.19
CA ALA A 150 7.72 6.81 4.40
C ALA A 150 7.75 8.26 4.94
N ALA A 151 8.84 8.99 4.72
CA ALA A 151 8.98 10.40 5.11
C ALA A 151 7.95 11.32 4.40
N CYS A 152 7.47 10.95 3.21
CA CYS A 152 6.42 11.68 2.50
C CYS A 152 5.09 11.66 3.25
N PHE A 153 4.88 10.67 4.13
CA PHE A 153 3.63 10.45 4.85
C PHE A 153 3.79 10.66 6.37
N GLY A 154 4.93 11.18 6.83
CA GLY A 154 5.14 11.54 8.23
C GLY A 154 4.56 12.91 8.58
N ASP A 155 5.09 13.54 9.62
CA ASP A 155 4.68 14.87 10.10
C ASP A 155 5.76 15.95 9.88
N GLY A 156 6.76 15.65 9.05
CA GLY A 156 7.82 16.59 8.69
C GLY A 156 7.32 17.72 7.78
N ALA A 157 8.11 18.79 7.68
CA ALA A 157 7.77 19.96 6.86
C ALA A 157 7.57 19.68 5.35
N ASN A 158 8.16 18.58 4.85
CA ASN A 158 8.03 18.15 3.45
C ASN A 158 6.97 17.03 3.26
N ALA A 159 6.26 16.65 4.32
CA ALA A 159 5.25 15.60 4.22
C ALA A 159 4.00 16.09 3.51
N LEU A 160 3.29 15.16 2.87
CA LEU A 160 2.00 15.40 2.26
C LEU A 160 0.96 15.74 3.33
N SER A 161 0.00 16.58 2.94
CA SER A 161 -1.18 16.83 3.76
C SER A 161 -2.03 15.57 3.87
N VAL A 162 -2.87 15.47 4.91
CA VAL A 162 -3.84 14.36 5.05
C VAL A 162 -4.78 14.31 3.84
N SER A 163 -5.18 15.47 3.28
CA SER A 163 -6.01 15.52 2.08
C SER A 163 -5.30 14.97 0.84
N ASP A 164 -4.00 15.22 0.66
CA ASP A 164 -3.24 14.70 -0.47
C ASP A 164 -2.96 13.20 -0.32
N ALA A 165 -2.72 12.74 0.91
CA ALA A 165 -2.61 11.32 1.22
C ALA A 165 -3.92 10.56 0.91
N LYS A 166 -5.08 11.13 1.26
CA LYS A 166 -6.40 10.57 0.90
C LYS A 166 -6.64 10.59 -0.61
N LEU A 167 -6.26 11.67 -1.29
CA LEU A 167 -6.31 11.76 -2.75
C LEU A 167 -5.51 10.63 -3.42
N LEU A 168 -4.35 10.28 -2.86
CA LEU A 168 -3.54 9.18 -3.36
C LEU A 168 -4.16 7.80 -3.07
N LEU A 169 -4.66 7.60 -1.85
CA LEU A 169 -5.00 6.27 -1.37
C LEU A 169 -6.43 5.82 -1.75
N VAL A 170 -7.42 6.68 -1.58
CA VAL A 170 -8.85 6.30 -1.57
C VAL A 170 -9.71 7.03 -2.58
N GLU A 171 -9.18 8.00 -3.33
CA GLU A 171 -9.91 8.60 -4.44
C GLU A 171 -9.92 7.68 -5.66
N MET A 172 -11.05 7.68 -6.36
CA MET A 172 -11.26 6.81 -7.52
C MET A 172 -10.43 7.28 -8.71
N GLN A 173 -9.69 6.34 -9.31
CA GLN A 173 -8.88 6.61 -10.50
C GLN A 173 -9.71 6.38 -11.79
N ALA A 174 -9.11 6.69 -12.94
CA ALA A 174 -9.80 6.64 -14.23
C ALA A 174 -10.35 5.25 -14.62
N ASP A 175 -9.77 4.17 -14.07
CA ASP A 175 -10.21 2.79 -14.27
C ASP A 175 -11.33 2.35 -13.31
N GLY A 176 -11.84 3.28 -12.49
CA GLY A 176 -12.92 3.02 -11.54
C GLY A 176 -12.48 2.35 -10.23
N THR A 177 -11.17 2.18 -10.02
CA THR A 177 -10.62 1.60 -8.78
C THR A 177 -9.76 2.61 -8.02
N THR A 178 -9.64 2.43 -6.71
CA THR A 178 -8.72 3.19 -5.88
C THR A 178 -7.34 2.52 -5.82
N LEU A 179 -6.31 3.29 -5.49
CA LEU A 179 -4.97 2.73 -5.31
C LEU A 179 -4.93 1.69 -4.17
N LEU A 180 -5.72 1.90 -3.11
CA LEU A 180 -5.87 0.94 -2.02
C LEU A 180 -6.47 -0.40 -2.47
N GLU A 181 -7.50 -0.39 -3.31
CA GLU A 181 -8.11 -1.62 -3.84
C GLU A 181 -7.12 -2.41 -4.70
N LYS A 182 -6.36 -1.72 -5.56
CA LYS A 182 -5.28 -2.35 -6.34
C LYS A 182 -4.24 -2.98 -5.43
N PHE A 183 -3.85 -2.28 -4.36
CA PHE A 183 -2.85 -2.77 -3.42
C PHE A 183 -3.36 -3.97 -2.62
N ALA A 184 -4.62 -3.92 -2.19
CA ALA A 184 -5.28 -5.05 -1.52
C ALA A 184 -5.28 -6.31 -2.40
N ALA A 185 -5.58 -6.16 -3.69
CA ALA A 185 -5.54 -7.28 -4.64
C ALA A 185 -4.14 -7.90 -4.76
N GLU A 186 -3.09 -7.07 -4.87
CA GLU A 186 -1.70 -7.54 -4.86
C GLU A 186 -1.32 -8.23 -3.53
N MET A 187 -1.82 -7.71 -2.42
CA MET A 187 -1.57 -8.29 -1.10
C MET A 187 -2.20 -9.66 -0.90
N GLN A 188 -3.31 -9.96 -1.57
CA GLN A 188 -3.95 -11.28 -1.56
C GLN A 188 -3.28 -12.28 -2.52
N ASN A 189 -2.53 -11.81 -3.51
CA ASN A 189 -1.86 -12.67 -4.48
C ASN A 189 -0.61 -13.34 -3.89
N ALA A 190 -0.66 -14.68 -3.78
CA ALA A 190 0.46 -15.48 -3.25
C ALA A 190 1.71 -15.44 -4.14
N GLY A 191 1.57 -15.05 -5.42
CA GLY A 191 2.67 -14.88 -6.36
C GLY A 191 3.21 -13.45 -6.45
N ALA A 192 2.72 -12.51 -5.63
CA ALA A 192 3.17 -11.13 -5.66
C ALA A 192 4.68 -11.03 -5.34
N SER A 193 5.40 -10.22 -6.11
CA SER A 193 6.83 -9.98 -5.92
C SER A 193 7.14 -9.52 -4.50
N ILE A 194 8.16 -10.14 -3.88
CA ILE A 194 8.67 -9.70 -2.58
C ILE A 194 9.22 -8.28 -2.74
N SER A 195 8.70 -7.35 -1.94
CA SER A 195 9.23 -5.99 -1.83
C SER A 195 10.18 -5.84 -0.67
N ASP A 196 10.97 -4.77 -0.70
CA ASP A 196 11.82 -4.39 0.43
C ASP A 196 11.03 -3.67 1.53
N MET A 197 11.64 -3.61 2.70
CA MET A 197 11.03 -3.06 3.91
C MET A 197 10.63 -1.59 3.77
N ALA A 198 11.37 -0.81 2.98
CA ALA A 198 11.07 0.61 2.83
C ALA A 198 9.77 0.84 2.04
N VAL A 199 9.44 -0.04 1.07
CA VAL A 199 8.14 -0.01 0.38
C VAL A 199 7.00 -0.33 1.36
N TRP A 200 7.13 -1.35 2.19
CA TRP A 200 6.12 -1.68 3.19
C TRP A 200 5.92 -0.58 4.24
N LYS A 201 7.02 0.05 4.69
CA LYS A 201 6.99 1.21 5.58
C LYS A 201 6.28 2.40 4.92
N ALA A 202 6.49 2.65 3.63
CA ALA A 202 5.80 3.72 2.91
C ALA A 202 4.29 3.50 2.84
N TRP A 203 3.84 2.28 2.49
CA TRP A 203 2.41 1.94 2.50
C TRP A 203 1.78 2.08 3.87
N TYR A 204 2.44 1.58 4.92
CA TYR A 204 1.92 1.70 6.27
C TYR A 204 1.84 3.17 6.72
N ALA A 205 2.85 3.97 6.43
CA ALA A 205 2.87 5.39 6.74
C ALA A 205 1.74 6.14 6.00
N LEU A 206 1.51 5.84 4.72
CA LEU A 206 0.38 6.39 3.96
C LEU A 206 -0.98 6.06 4.60
N ILE A 207 -1.20 4.78 4.95
CA ILE A 207 -2.43 4.35 5.61
C ILE A 207 -2.64 5.07 6.94
N ARG A 208 -1.61 5.13 7.79
CA ARG A 208 -1.66 5.86 9.07
C ARG A 208 -1.97 7.33 8.87
N LYS A 209 -1.32 7.99 7.90
CA LYS A 209 -1.56 9.40 7.60
C LYS A 209 -3.00 9.66 7.19
N CYS A 210 -3.63 8.72 6.47
CA CYS A 210 -5.03 8.85 6.08
C CYS A 210 -6.01 8.63 7.24
N ILE A 211 -5.64 7.82 8.23
CA ILE A 211 -6.41 7.60 9.46
C ILE A 211 -6.27 8.81 10.41
N ASP A 212 -5.09 9.46 10.47
CA ASP A 212 -4.88 10.76 11.13
C ASP A 212 -5.32 10.77 12.62
N ASP A 213 -4.91 9.75 13.38
CA ASP A 213 -5.31 9.49 14.78
C ASP A 213 -6.83 9.40 15.05
N LYS A 214 -7.63 9.32 13.98
CA LYS A 214 -9.09 9.09 14.06
C LYS A 214 -9.38 7.59 14.01
N THR A 215 -10.67 7.26 14.04
CA THR A 215 -11.11 5.89 13.83
C THR A 215 -10.97 5.52 12.35
N VAL A 216 -10.70 4.24 12.08
CA VAL A 216 -10.66 3.69 10.71
C VAL A 216 -11.95 4.00 9.93
N GLY A 217 -13.10 3.98 10.62
CA GLY A 217 -14.40 4.33 10.05
C GLY A 217 -14.52 5.76 9.49
N SER A 218 -13.59 6.66 9.84
CA SER A 218 -13.53 8.02 9.31
C SER A 218 -12.71 8.17 8.03
N LEU A 219 -12.07 7.09 7.58
CA LEU A 219 -11.24 7.11 6.38
C LEU A 219 -12.10 7.42 5.14
N HIS A 220 -13.17 6.65 4.95
CA HIS A 220 -14.07 6.75 3.80
C HIS A 220 -15.46 6.19 4.16
N GLY A 221 -16.55 6.59 3.49
CA GLY A 221 -17.90 6.08 3.78
C GLY A 221 -18.26 4.72 3.13
N SER A 222 -17.35 4.11 2.38
CA SER A 222 -17.63 2.93 1.54
C SER A 222 -17.20 1.64 2.25
N PRO A 223 -18.09 0.63 2.39
CA PRO A 223 -17.71 -0.69 2.89
C PRO A 223 -16.61 -1.36 2.05
N ILE A 224 -16.60 -1.13 0.73
CA ILE A 224 -15.60 -1.72 -0.18
C ILE A 224 -14.20 -1.22 0.17
N ILE A 225 -14.05 0.09 0.37
CA ILE A 225 -12.76 0.70 0.76
C ILE A 225 -12.28 0.20 2.11
N HIS A 226 -13.19 0.00 3.07
CA HIS A 226 -12.85 -0.58 4.35
C HIS A 226 -12.43 -2.06 4.25
N SER A 227 -13.10 -2.85 3.41
CA SER A 227 -12.67 -4.23 3.14
C SER A 227 -11.27 -4.25 2.52
N ALA A 228 -11.03 -3.43 1.50
CA ALA A 228 -9.73 -3.30 0.86
C ALA A 228 -8.63 -2.86 1.85
N LEU A 229 -8.94 -1.94 2.77
CA LEU A 229 -8.03 -1.57 3.86
C LEU A 229 -7.68 -2.76 4.75
N GLY A 230 -8.68 -3.54 5.16
CA GLY A 230 -8.47 -4.75 5.95
C GLY A 230 -7.58 -5.76 5.23
N ASP A 231 -7.80 -5.97 3.94
CA ASP A 231 -7.00 -6.87 3.10
C ASP A 231 -5.54 -6.39 2.95
N ALA A 232 -5.36 -5.10 2.67
CA ALA A 232 -4.05 -4.47 2.55
C ALA A 232 -3.24 -4.58 3.85
N LEU A 233 -3.83 -4.19 5.00
CA LEU A 233 -3.18 -4.25 6.31
C LEU A 233 -2.83 -5.67 6.72
N ARG A 234 -3.75 -6.61 6.52
CA ARG A 234 -3.50 -8.03 6.82
C ARG A 234 -2.37 -8.59 5.96
N GLY A 235 -2.32 -8.24 4.68
CA GLY A 235 -1.26 -8.62 3.77
C GLY A 235 0.10 -8.02 4.13
N LEU A 236 0.13 -6.76 4.56
CA LEU A 236 1.32 -6.09 5.09
C LEU A 236 1.84 -6.78 6.35
N VAL A 237 0.98 -7.01 7.34
CA VAL A 237 1.33 -7.71 8.58
C VAL A 237 1.95 -9.07 8.29
N ARG A 238 1.34 -9.88 7.42
CA ARG A 238 1.89 -11.20 7.05
C ARG A 238 3.29 -11.13 6.42
N ARG A 239 3.53 -10.12 5.58
CA ARG A 239 4.83 -9.93 4.90
C ARG A 239 5.89 -9.37 5.85
N MET A 240 5.52 -8.48 6.76
CA MET A 240 6.43 -7.81 7.69
C MET A 240 6.73 -8.63 8.95
N SER A 241 5.84 -9.54 9.36
CA SER A 241 6.05 -10.45 10.50
C SER A 241 6.90 -11.69 10.17
N GLY A 242 7.38 -11.84 8.93
CA GLY A 242 8.33 -12.90 8.58
C GLY A 242 9.73 -12.66 9.18
N ASP A 243 10.45 -13.74 9.51
CA ASP A 243 11.78 -13.73 10.18
C ASP A 243 12.89 -12.94 9.46
N LEU A 244 12.64 -12.46 8.24
CA LEU A 244 13.62 -11.80 7.37
C LEU A 244 13.95 -10.36 7.77
N TYR A 245 13.19 -9.73 8.67
CA TYR A 245 13.31 -8.29 8.91
C TYR A 245 13.32 -7.92 10.40
N ARG A 246 14.51 -7.84 10.98
CA ARG A 246 14.74 -7.26 12.32
C ARG A 246 15.23 -5.82 12.19
N ASP A 247 14.34 -4.91 11.84
CA ASP A 247 14.66 -3.47 11.79
C ASP A 247 14.04 -2.76 13.02
N PRO A 248 14.74 -1.84 13.73
CA PRO A 248 14.34 -1.44 15.08
C PRO A 248 13.09 -0.55 15.24
N GLU A 249 12.49 0.06 14.20
CA GLU A 249 11.22 0.84 14.26
C GLU A 249 10.75 1.29 12.85
N PRO A 250 9.48 1.75 12.61
CA PRO A 250 8.32 1.94 13.50
C PRO A 250 7.06 1.18 13.03
N PHE A 251 7.21 -0.03 12.45
CA PHE A 251 6.02 -0.83 12.12
C PHE A 251 5.48 -1.52 13.36
N SER A 252 4.39 -0.97 13.91
CA SER A 252 3.66 -1.62 15.00
C SER A 252 2.72 -2.66 14.41
N VAL A 253 3.16 -3.93 14.41
CA VAL A 253 2.34 -5.09 14.01
C VAL A 253 0.99 -5.06 14.74
N HIS A 254 1.03 -4.77 16.03
CA HIS A 254 -0.16 -4.68 16.89
C HIS A 254 -1.14 -3.60 16.44
N GLU A 255 -0.66 -2.39 16.16
CA GLU A 255 -1.49 -1.29 15.68
C GLU A 255 -2.07 -1.60 14.29
N ALA A 256 -1.26 -2.13 13.37
CA ALA A 256 -1.71 -2.55 12.05
C ALA A 256 -2.80 -3.64 12.12
N MET A 257 -2.66 -4.62 13.03
CA MET A 257 -3.68 -5.65 13.28
C MET A 257 -4.97 -5.06 13.86
N LYS A 258 -4.89 -4.07 14.76
CA LYS A 258 -6.08 -3.36 15.25
C LYS A 258 -6.81 -2.62 14.14
N TYR A 259 -6.09 -1.85 13.32
CA TYR A 259 -6.70 -1.17 12.18
C TYR A 259 -7.30 -2.16 11.18
N CYS A 260 -6.69 -3.33 10.99
CA CYS A 260 -7.23 -4.40 10.16
C CYS A 260 -8.59 -4.90 10.68
N VAL A 261 -8.70 -5.17 11.99
CA VAL A 261 -9.97 -5.53 12.64
C VAL A 261 -11.02 -4.44 12.45
N ASP A 262 -10.67 -3.19 12.77
CA ASP A 262 -11.57 -2.05 12.68
C ASP A 262 -12.05 -1.82 11.24
N ALA A 263 -11.18 -2.02 10.25
CA ALA A 263 -11.50 -1.92 8.84
C ALA A 263 -12.55 -2.95 8.41
N TYR A 264 -12.34 -4.24 8.67
CA TYR A 264 -13.33 -5.25 8.30
C TYR A 264 -14.66 -5.07 9.05
N CYS A 265 -14.59 -4.67 10.31
CA CYS A 265 -15.79 -4.40 11.09
C CYS A 265 -16.55 -3.17 10.57
N ALA A 266 -15.87 -2.12 10.10
CA ALA A 266 -16.50 -0.98 9.39
C ALA A 266 -17.08 -1.39 8.03
N ALA A 267 -16.48 -2.39 7.37
CA ALA A 267 -17.00 -2.96 6.12
C ALA A 267 -18.22 -3.89 6.32
N SER A 268 -18.57 -4.23 7.57
CA SER A 268 -19.48 -5.34 7.90
C SER A 268 -19.05 -6.67 7.28
N ASP A 269 -17.75 -6.85 6.97
CA ASP A 269 -17.18 -8.12 6.57
C ASP A 269 -16.90 -8.95 7.83
N TRP A 270 -17.93 -9.66 8.27
CA TRP A 270 -17.85 -10.49 9.47
C TRP A 270 -16.82 -11.61 9.37
N ARG A 271 -16.59 -12.13 8.15
CA ARG A 271 -15.58 -13.17 7.93
C ARG A 271 -14.19 -12.58 8.04
N GLY A 272 -13.92 -11.47 7.35
CA GLY A 272 -12.66 -10.74 7.45
C GLY A 272 -12.37 -10.30 8.89
N CYS A 273 -13.36 -9.73 9.59
CA CYS A 273 -13.18 -9.26 10.97
C CYS A 273 -12.90 -10.44 11.92
N GLY A 274 -13.61 -11.56 11.77
CA GLY A 274 -13.34 -12.78 12.54
C GLY A 274 -11.93 -13.35 12.32
N GLN A 275 -11.48 -13.38 11.06
CA GLN A 275 -10.12 -13.81 10.73
C GLN A 275 -9.04 -12.87 11.25
N ALA A 276 -9.26 -11.54 11.19
CA ALA A 276 -8.34 -10.56 11.73
C ALA A 276 -8.19 -10.68 13.26
N TYR A 277 -9.28 -10.96 13.98
CA TYR A 277 -9.21 -11.26 15.41
C TYR A 277 -8.42 -12.54 15.73
N LEU A 278 -8.50 -13.58 14.89
CA LEU A 278 -7.67 -14.79 15.06
C LEU A 278 -6.18 -14.50 14.88
N ASP A 279 -5.84 -13.68 13.89
CA ASP A 279 -4.46 -13.25 13.63
C ASP A 279 -3.94 -12.42 14.83
N LEU A 280 -4.75 -11.49 15.34
CA LEU A 280 -4.43 -10.69 16.54
C LEU A 280 -4.32 -11.54 17.82
N ALA A 281 -5.21 -12.51 18.02
CA ALA A 281 -5.15 -13.44 19.14
C ALA A 281 -3.85 -14.24 19.12
N SER A 282 -3.42 -14.67 17.94
CA SER A 282 -2.17 -15.42 17.74
C SER A 282 -0.95 -14.54 18.08
N HIS A 283 -0.99 -13.25 17.71
CA HIS A 283 0.05 -12.29 18.08
C HIS A 283 0.14 -12.08 19.60
N HIS A 284 -0.98 -11.82 20.27
CA HIS A 284 -1.03 -11.68 21.74
C HIS A 284 -0.51 -12.94 22.45
N LYS A 285 -0.92 -14.12 21.98
CA LYS A 285 -0.46 -15.39 22.54
C LYS A 285 1.06 -15.56 22.38
N ALA A 286 1.62 -15.19 21.23
CA ALA A 286 3.07 -15.26 21.00
C ALA A 286 3.87 -14.33 21.93
N ASN A 287 3.28 -13.22 22.36
CA ASN A 287 3.88 -12.28 23.32
C ASN A 287 3.59 -12.62 24.79
N GLY A 288 2.92 -13.74 25.07
CA GLY A 288 2.55 -14.15 26.44
C GLY A 288 1.34 -13.41 27.03
N GLU A 289 0.59 -12.67 26.21
CA GLU A 289 -0.56 -11.87 26.62
C GLU A 289 -1.86 -12.69 26.53
N TYR A 290 -1.96 -13.75 27.34
CA TYR A 290 -3.02 -14.78 27.24
C TYR A 290 -4.45 -14.24 27.42
N ASP A 291 -4.67 -13.30 28.34
CA ASP A 291 -6.00 -12.70 28.56
C ASP A 291 -6.48 -11.91 27.35
N LEU A 292 -5.58 -11.17 26.70
CA LEU A 292 -5.88 -10.43 25.47
C LEU A 292 -6.14 -11.39 24.30
N ALA A 293 -5.36 -12.47 24.21
CA ALA A 293 -5.58 -13.51 23.21
C ALA A 293 -6.96 -14.17 23.38
N SER A 294 -7.34 -14.54 24.61
CA SER A 294 -8.65 -15.11 24.95
C SER A 294 -9.80 -14.17 24.56
N ASN A 295 -9.70 -12.88 24.90
CA ASN A 295 -10.70 -11.89 24.48
C ASN A 295 -10.82 -11.77 22.95
N CYS A 296 -9.71 -11.88 22.22
CA CYS A 296 -9.70 -11.89 20.77
C CYS A 296 -10.33 -13.16 20.19
N TYR A 297 -10.09 -14.35 20.75
CA TYR A 297 -10.74 -15.60 20.31
C TYR A 297 -12.26 -15.54 20.49
N ARG A 298 -12.75 -15.02 21.63
CA ARG A 298 -14.18 -14.81 21.84
C ARG A 298 -14.78 -13.84 20.83
N SER A 299 -14.08 -12.73 20.57
CA SER A 299 -14.49 -11.74 19.56
C SER A 299 -14.52 -12.35 18.15
N ALA A 300 -13.50 -13.13 17.78
CA ALA A 300 -13.45 -13.86 16.53
C ALA A 300 -14.66 -14.79 16.37
N ASN A 301 -14.97 -15.59 17.40
CA ASN A 301 -16.11 -16.49 17.38
C ASN A 301 -17.43 -15.75 17.12
N ILE A 302 -17.69 -14.66 17.85
CA ILE A 302 -18.90 -13.84 17.66
C ILE A 302 -19.02 -13.37 16.20
N LYS A 303 -17.94 -12.85 15.61
CA LYS A 303 -17.94 -12.37 14.22
C LYS A 303 -18.14 -13.52 13.23
N LEU A 304 -17.48 -14.66 13.43
CA LEU A 304 -17.63 -15.82 12.56
C LEU A 304 -19.03 -16.42 12.62
N VAL A 305 -19.70 -16.41 13.79
CA VAL A 305 -21.12 -16.80 13.91
C VAL A 305 -22.03 -15.91 13.07
N HIS A 306 -21.79 -14.58 13.07
CA HIS A 306 -22.51 -13.67 12.18
C HIS A 306 -22.25 -13.99 10.70
N ALA A 307 -21.00 -14.28 10.34
CA ALA A 307 -20.63 -14.67 8.98
C ALA A 307 -21.33 -15.97 8.53
N ILE A 308 -21.38 -16.99 9.39
CA ILE A 308 -22.07 -18.26 9.11
C ILE A 308 -23.53 -18.00 8.76
N LYS A 309 -24.24 -17.22 9.60
CA LYS A 309 -25.66 -16.90 9.39
C LYS A 309 -25.88 -16.13 8.08
N ALA A 310 -25.03 -15.15 7.79
CA ALA A 310 -25.14 -14.33 6.58
C ALA A 310 -24.85 -15.12 5.29
N LEU A 311 -23.89 -16.05 5.32
CA LEU A 311 -23.44 -16.80 4.14
C LEU A 311 -24.19 -18.12 3.92
N TRP A 312 -25.00 -18.58 4.88
CA TRP A 312 -25.54 -19.94 4.90
C TRP A 312 -26.34 -20.31 3.64
N THR A 313 -27.20 -19.39 3.20
CA THR A 313 -28.14 -19.57 2.10
C THR A 313 -27.47 -19.37 0.74
N GLU A 314 -26.59 -18.38 0.62
CA GLU A 314 -26.01 -17.95 -0.66
C GLU A 314 -24.67 -18.63 -0.97
N ARG A 315 -23.84 -18.87 0.05
CA ARG A 315 -22.44 -19.29 -0.09
C ARG A 315 -22.08 -20.34 0.97
N ARG A 316 -22.83 -21.45 0.97
CA ARG A 316 -22.70 -22.52 1.98
C ARG A 316 -21.27 -23.01 2.23
N ALA A 317 -20.47 -23.18 1.18
CA ALA A 317 -19.09 -23.63 1.31
C ALA A 317 -18.23 -22.64 2.13
N GLU A 318 -18.50 -21.35 2.03
CA GLU A 318 -17.80 -20.33 2.80
C GLU A 318 -18.34 -20.21 4.22
N ALA A 319 -19.66 -20.37 4.40
CA ALA A 319 -20.26 -20.49 5.73
C ALA A 319 -19.63 -21.66 6.51
N MET A 320 -19.39 -22.80 5.85
CA MET A 320 -18.71 -23.95 6.47
C MET A 320 -17.25 -23.66 6.84
N LYS A 321 -16.51 -22.90 6.03
CA LYS A 321 -15.15 -22.44 6.40
C LYS A 321 -15.18 -21.52 7.62
N CYS A 322 -16.17 -20.63 7.71
CA CYS A 322 -16.36 -19.78 8.90
C CYS A 322 -16.70 -20.62 10.14
N TYR A 323 -17.50 -21.68 9.99
CA TYR A 323 -17.78 -22.64 11.06
C TYR A 323 -16.51 -23.32 11.57
N GLU A 324 -15.66 -23.84 10.69
CA GLU A 324 -14.40 -24.47 11.07
C GLU A 324 -13.49 -23.50 11.86
N LEU A 325 -13.39 -22.25 11.41
CA LEU A 325 -12.63 -21.21 12.10
C LEU A 325 -13.25 -20.85 13.46
N ALA A 326 -14.57 -20.82 13.58
CA ALA A 326 -15.26 -20.52 14.85
C ALA A 326 -15.03 -21.62 15.88
N ILE A 327 -15.06 -22.89 15.45
CA ILE A 327 -14.74 -24.04 16.30
C ILE A 327 -13.28 -24.00 16.76
N ASP A 328 -12.33 -23.72 15.85
CA ASP A 328 -10.92 -23.54 16.22
C ASP A 328 -10.73 -22.41 17.24
N ALA A 329 -11.42 -21.28 17.05
CA ALA A 329 -11.42 -20.17 18.02
C ALA A 329 -11.89 -20.62 19.41
N CYS A 330 -13.01 -21.34 19.49
CA CYS A 330 -13.56 -21.84 20.76
C CYS A 330 -12.60 -22.79 21.46
N ARG A 331 -11.97 -23.70 20.70
CA ARG A 331 -11.00 -24.66 21.24
C ARG A 331 -9.73 -23.99 21.75
N ARG A 332 -9.24 -22.97 21.05
CA ARG A 332 -8.06 -22.19 21.49
C ARG A 332 -8.34 -21.32 22.72
N ASP A 333 -9.61 -21.02 22.98
CA ASP A 333 -10.11 -20.32 24.18
C ASP A 333 -10.55 -21.28 25.30
N ASP A 334 -10.42 -22.60 25.10
CA ASP A 334 -10.96 -23.65 26.00
C ASP A 334 -12.46 -23.45 26.36
N ASN A 335 -13.24 -22.90 25.43
CA ASN A 335 -14.64 -22.52 25.64
C ASN A 335 -15.63 -23.56 25.06
N ALA A 336 -15.78 -24.68 25.76
CA ALA A 336 -16.67 -25.78 25.36
C ALA A 336 -18.17 -25.43 25.34
N ALA A 337 -18.59 -24.35 26.02
CA ALA A 337 -19.96 -23.87 25.94
C ALA A 337 -20.21 -23.21 24.57
N ALA A 338 -19.34 -22.28 24.18
CA ALA A 338 -19.41 -21.62 22.88
C ALA A 338 -19.28 -22.61 21.71
N GLU A 339 -18.40 -23.62 21.82
CA GLU A 339 -18.28 -24.67 20.79
C GLU A 339 -19.61 -25.41 20.54
N ARG A 340 -20.34 -25.74 21.62
CA ARG A 340 -21.66 -26.38 21.53
C ARG A 340 -22.70 -25.48 20.89
N GLU A 341 -22.71 -24.20 21.23
CA GLU A 341 -23.64 -23.22 20.65
C GLU A 341 -23.43 -23.08 19.13
N VAL A 342 -22.18 -22.98 18.68
CA VAL A 342 -21.84 -22.89 17.25
C VAL A 342 -22.23 -24.18 16.50
N THR A 343 -22.01 -25.33 17.12
CA THR A 343 -22.42 -26.63 16.56
C THR A 343 -23.93 -26.72 16.41
N GLN A 344 -24.67 -26.38 17.47
CA GLN A 344 -26.14 -26.40 17.48
C GLN A 344 -26.73 -25.43 16.45
N LEU A 345 -26.12 -24.25 16.26
CA LEU A 345 -26.51 -23.30 15.22
C LEU A 345 -26.47 -23.95 13.83
N VAL A 346 -25.34 -24.57 13.47
CA VAL A 346 -25.17 -25.18 12.14
C VAL A 346 -26.11 -26.37 11.95
N GLU A 347 -26.35 -27.18 12.98
CA GLU A 347 -27.34 -28.25 12.93
C GLU A 347 -28.76 -27.72 12.68
N THR A 348 -29.14 -26.65 13.39
CA THR A 348 -30.45 -25.99 13.22
C THR A 348 -30.61 -25.46 11.80
N LEU A 349 -29.58 -24.80 11.25
CA LEU A 349 -29.60 -24.28 9.89
C LEU A 349 -29.74 -25.41 8.85
N ARG A 350 -29.04 -26.55 9.04
CA ARG A 350 -29.19 -27.73 8.18
C ARG A 350 -30.60 -28.32 8.23
N GLN A 351 -31.21 -28.39 9.41
CA GLN A 351 -32.58 -28.88 9.57
C GLN A 351 -33.59 -27.96 8.86
N SER A 352 -33.42 -26.63 8.96
CA SER A 352 -34.25 -25.65 8.26
C SER A 352 -34.19 -25.82 6.74
N ASP A 353 -33.01 -26.06 6.17
CA ASP A 353 -32.87 -26.31 4.73
C ASP A 353 -33.60 -27.59 4.30
N ALA A 354 -33.48 -28.66 5.10
CA ALA A 354 -34.11 -29.94 4.81
C ALA A 354 -35.64 -29.84 4.85
N ALA A 355 -36.18 -29.09 5.81
CA ALA A 355 -37.62 -28.82 5.91
C ALA A 355 -38.12 -28.03 4.67
N THR A 356 -37.41 -26.95 4.30
CA THR A 356 -37.74 -26.12 3.14
C THR A 356 -37.71 -26.91 1.84
N PHE A 357 -36.72 -27.80 1.67
CA PHE A 357 -36.63 -28.68 0.51
C PHE A 357 -37.81 -29.67 0.44
N THR A 358 -38.20 -30.24 1.57
CA THR A 358 -39.31 -31.19 1.66
C THR A 358 -40.64 -30.51 1.31
N GLU A 359 -40.86 -29.29 1.79
CA GLU A 359 -42.04 -28.49 1.48
C GLU A 359 -42.12 -28.12 -0.01
N ASN A 360 -41.01 -27.69 -0.60
CA ASN A 360 -40.92 -27.38 -2.03
C ASN A 360 -41.13 -28.62 -2.93
N LEU A 361 -40.74 -29.82 -2.49
CA LEU A 361 -41.03 -31.06 -3.20
C LEU A 361 -42.51 -31.41 -3.13
N ARG A 362 -43.15 -31.29 -1.95
CA ARG A 362 -44.59 -31.54 -1.80
C ARG A 362 -45.42 -30.62 -2.70
N ALA A 363 -45.10 -29.32 -2.72
CA ALA A 363 -45.78 -28.33 -3.55
C ALA A 363 -45.60 -28.49 -5.07
N ARG A 364 -44.69 -29.37 -5.54
CA ARG A 364 -44.50 -29.67 -6.97
C ARG A 364 -45.14 -30.99 -7.39
N VAL A 365 -45.56 -31.81 -6.43
CA VAL A 365 -46.22 -33.11 -6.66
C VAL A 365 -47.74 -32.98 -6.56
N GLU A 366 -48.22 -31.96 -5.84
CA GLU A 366 -49.60 -31.45 -5.88
C GLU A 366 -49.80 -30.49 -7.06
#